data_AF-A0A9D9PS15-F1
#
_entry.id   AF-A0A9D9PS15-F1
#
_cell.length_a   1.000
_cell.length_b   1.000
_cell.length_c   1.000
_cell.angle_alpha   90.00
_cell.angle_beta   90.00
_cell.angle_gamma   90.00
#
_symmetry.space_group_name_H-M   'P 1'
#
loop_
_entity.id
_entity.type
_entity.pdbx_description
1 polymer ?
#
loop_
_entity_poly.entity_id
_entity_poly.type
_entity_poly.pdbx_seq_one_letter_code
_entity_poly.pdbx_strand_id
1 'polypeptide(L)'
;MFDFRKIQLSDRERVNACLAVSDLRGCEYCFANNCAWQRLNDTVICFHDDFYICMAFSGGEPYFVFPSGVRKDAQGKEKLIKLFAKLEKFVSAQGHKLVICSVLEEDLPWLKEVYGSRISVKHERSSSDYIYNAKDLIELSGKKYHGKRNHIRRFMENEWSFDIMNE
;
A
#
# COMPACT_ATOMS: atom_id res chain seq x y z
N MET A 1 12.27 -19.90 2.83
CA MET A 1 10.91 -20.12 3.36
C MET A 1 10.38 -18.79 3.83
N PHE A 2 9.10 -18.46 3.59
CA PHE A 2 8.52 -17.21 4.10
C PHE A 2 8.11 -17.40 5.54
N ASP A 3 8.48 -16.46 6.39
CA ASP A 3 8.06 -16.40 7.80
C ASP A 3 7.06 -15.26 7.95
N PHE A 4 5.79 -15.59 7.69
CA PHE A 4 4.69 -14.63 7.85
C PHE A 4 4.26 -14.59 9.30
N ARG A 5 4.27 -13.39 9.87
CA ARG A 5 3.86 -13.16 11.26
C ARG A 5 3.09 -11.86 11.41
N LYS A 6 2.50 -11.68 12.58
CA LYS A 6 1.82 -10.43 12.90
C LYS A 6 2.81 -9.26 12.96
N ILE A 7 2.38 -8.11 12.46
CA ILE A 7 3.13 -6.86 12.59
C ILE A 7 3.19 -6.41 14.05
N GLN A 8 4.34 -5.92 14.47
CA GLN A 8 4.58 -5.42 15.83
C GLN A 8 5.03 -3.96 15.78
N LEU A 9 4.84 -3.23 16.89
CA LEU A 9 5.30 -1.83 16.99
C LEU A 9 6.81 -1.69 16.79
N SER A 10 7.59 -2.70 17.21
CA SER A 10 9.03 -2.79 16.99
C SER A 10 9.43 -2.89 15.51
N ASP A 11 8.50 -3.23 14.61
CA ASP A 11 8.80 -3.28 13.17
C ASP A 11 8.79 -1.90 12.51
N ARG A 12 8.32 -0.85 13.20
CA ARG A 12 8.07 0.49 12.63
C ARG A 12 9.24 1.02 11.81
N GLU A 13 10.44 1.01 12.38
CA GLU A 13 11.64 1.54 11.72
C GLU A 13 11.97 0.75 10.45
N ARG A 14 11.97 -0.58 10.54
CA ARG A 14 12.30 -1.46 9.42
C ARG A 14 11.26 -1.38 8.30
N VAL A 15 9.97 -1.37 8.65
CA VAL A 15 8.89 -1.19 7.66
C VAL A 15 9.05 0.14 6.95
N ASN A 16 9.17 1.24 7.69
CA ASN A 16 9.31 2.58 7.09
C ASN A 16 10.56 2.70 6.22
N ALA A 17 11.68 2.06 6.59
CA ALA A 17 12.88 2.01 5.75
C ALA A 17 12.60 1.30 4.41
N CYS A 18 11.93 0.15 4.41
CA CYS A 18 11.55 -0.54 3.17
C CYS A 18 10.56 0.28 2.32
N LEU A 19 9.55 0.88 2.95
CA LEU A 19 8.57 1.72 2.27
C LEU A 19 9.23 2.91 1.56
N ALA A 20 10.19 3.57 2.23
CA ALA A 20 10.93 4.71 1.67
C ALA A 20 11.80 4.33 0.46
N VAL A 21 12.28 3.09 0.35
CA VAL A 21 13.09 2.64 -0.81
C VAL A 21 12.25 2.58 -2.09
N SER A 22 10.99 2.13 -1.99
CA SER A 22 10.11 1.98 -3.15
C SER A 22 9.33 3.25 -3.49
N ASP A 23 9.15 4.14 -2.51
CA ASP A 23 8.43 5.42 -2.64
C ASP A 23 7.02 5.26 -3.24
N LEU A 24 6.33 4.19 -2.84
CA LEU A 24 4.96 3.90 -3.24
C LEU A 24 4.00 4.74 -2.38
N ARG A 25 2.99 5.35 -3.03
CA ARG A 25 2.13 6.38 -2.42
C ARG A 25 0.72 5.91 -2.05
N GLY A 26 0.41 4.63 -2.27
CA GLY A 26 -0.85 4.04 -1.84
C GLY A 26 -1.00 4.02 -0.31
N CYS A 27 -2.24 3.99 0.18
CA CYS A 27 -2.51 4.00 1.61
C CYS A 27 -1.99 2.76 2.35
N GLU A 28 -1.75 1.64 1.64
CA GLU A 28 -1.15 0.41 2.16
C GLU A 28 0.33 0.59 2.52
N TYR A 29 0.99 1.62 2.00
CA TYR A 29 2.38 1.95 2.29
C TYR A 29 2.50 2.88 3.51
N CYS A 30 1.75 2.54 4.57
CA CYS A 30 1.73 3.25 5.84
C CYS A 30 1.76 2.25 7.00
N PHE A 31 2.75 2.37 7.89
CA PHE A 31 2.91 1.48 9.04
C PHE A 31 1.66 1.44 9.94
N ALA A 32 1.11 2.61 10.28
CA ALA A 32 -0.07 2.69 11.14
C ALA A 32 -1.29 2.02 10.50
N ASN A 33 -1.47 2.17 9.19
CA ASN A 33 -2.54 1.50 8.44
C ASN A 33 -2.37 -0.02 8.52
N ASN A 34 -1.15 -0.53 8.32
CA ASN A 34 -0.85 -1.96 8.37
C ASN A 34 -1.08 -2.55 9.77
N CYS A 35 -0.76 -1.81 10.84
CA CYS A 35 -1.11 -2.20 12.22
C CYS A 35 -2.63 -2.26 12.45
N ALA A 36 -3.39 -1.30 11.91
CA ALA A 36 -4.84 -1.29 12.03
C ALA A 36 -5.49 -2.47 11.28
N TRP A 37 -5.03 -2.77 10.07
CA TRP A 37 -5.55 -3.88 9.27
C TRP A 37 -5.16 -5.26 9.78
N GLN A 38 -4.01 -5.41 10.46
CA GLN A 38 -3.73 -6.63 11.22
C GLN A 38 -4.84 -6.95 12.23
N ARG A 39 -5.41 -5.92 12.89
CA ARG A 39 -6.50 -6.12 13.87
C ARG A 39 -7.84 -6.44 13.20
N LEU A 40 -8.07 -5.96 11.98
CA LEU A 40 -9.37 -6.08 11.30
C LEU A 40 -9.47 -7.26 10.33
N ASN A 41 -8.39 -7.58 9.61
CA ASN A 41 -8.37 -8.54 8.50
C ASN A 41 -7.26 -9.61 8.64
N ASP A 42 -6.68 -9.76 9.83
CA ASP A 42 -5.59 -10.70 10.10
C ASP A 42 -4.40 -10.60 9.13
N THR A 43 -4.18 -9.39 8.59
CA THR A 43 -3.05 -9.09 7.70
C THR A 43 -1.72 -9.43 8.37
N VAL A 44 -0.88 -10.23 7.72
CA VAL A 44 0.45 -10.62 8.21
C VAL A 44 1.56 -10.03 7.35
N ILE A 45 2.74 -9.88 7.94
CA ILE A 45 3.92 -9.35 7.25
C ILE A 45 5.04 -10.37 7.19
N CYS A 46 5.91 -10.23 6.20
CA CYS A 46 7.15 -10.98 6.10
C CYS A 46 8.25 -10.05 5.59
N PHE A 47 9.44 -10.18 6.15
CA PHE A 47 10.64 -9.63 5.53
C PHE A 47 11.39 -10.75 4.83
N HIS A 48 11.61 -10.61 3.53
CA HIS A 48 12.29 -11.62 2.73
C HIS A 48 13.26 -10.97 1.75
N ASP A 49 14.55 -11.33 1.86
CA ASP A 49 15.63 -10.63 1.16
C ASP A 49 15.54 -9.11 1.44
N ASP A 50 15.43 -8.29 0.40
CA ASP A 50 15.28 -6.83 0.52
C ASP A 50 13.83 -6.37 0.74
N PHE A 51 12.86 -7.29 0.72
CA PHE A 51 11.45 -6.94 0.64
C PHE A 51 10.75 -6.87 1.99
N TYR A 52 9.87 -5.88 2.11
CA TYR A 52 8.72 -5.91 3.01
C TYR A 52 7.51 -6.40 2.22
N ILE A 53 6.88 -7.47 2.72
CA ILE A 53 5.75 -8.14 2.10
C ILE A 53 4.59 -8.09 3.08
N CYS A 54 3.45 -7.61 2.60
CA CYS A 54 2.19 -7.57 3.34
C CYS A 54 1.19 -8.51 2.67
N MET A 55 0.67 -9.47 3.41
CA MET A 55 -0.32 -10.46 2.94
C MET A 55 -1.60 -10.30 3.74
N ALA A 56 -2.71 -10.14 3.05
CA ALA A 56 -4.05 -10.07 3.61
C ALA A 56 -4.94 -11.17 3.01
N PHE A 57 -6.17 -11.28 3.51
CA PHE A 57 -7.08 -12.36 3.15
C PHE A 57 -8.45 -11.80 2.77
N SER A 58 -9.06 -12.35 1.73
CA SER A 58 -10.43 -12.05 1.32
C SER A 58 -11.18 -13.36 1.13
N GLY A 59 -12.21 -13.61 1.95
CA GLY A 59 -12.92 -14.89 1.92
C GLY A 59 -12.03 -16.11 2.21
N GLY A 60 -10.93 -15.91 2.94
CA GLY A 60 -9.92 -16.94 3.20
C GLY A 60 -8.85 -17.09 2.10
N GLU A 61 -8.99 -16.43 0.95
CA GLU A 61 -7.97 -16.44 -0.10
C GLU A 61 -6.89 -15.38 0.17
N PRO A 62 -5.59 -15.75 0.14
CA PRO A 62 -4.51 -14.81 0.36
C PRO A 62 -4.27 -13.92 -0.86
N TYR A 63 -4.02 -12.64 -0.61
CA TYR A 63 -3.50 -11.70 -1.60
C TYR A 63 -2.40 -10.84 -0.98
N PHE A 64 -1.51 -10.33 -1.82
CA PHE A 64 -0.36 -9.54 -1.38
C PHE A 64 -0.50 -8.11 -1.87
N VAL A 65 -0.20 -7.14 -1.03
CA VAL A 65 0.10 -5.79 -1.48
C VAL A 65 1.38 -5.85 -2.31
N PHE A 66 1.44 -5.09 -3.41
CA PHE A 66 2.64 -5.01 -4.24
C PHE A 66 3.90 -4.78 -3.35
N PRO A 67 4.90 -5.69 -3.36
CA PRO A 67 5.98 -5.66 -2.39
C PRO A 67 6.83 -4.39 -2.45
N SER A 68 7.28 -3.91 -1.29
CA SER A 68 8.20 -2.77 -1.16
C SER A 68 9.58 -3.19 -0.67
N GLY A 69 10.55 -2.27 -0.68
CA GLY A 69 11.93 -2.52 -0.24
C GLY A 69 12.96 -2.53 -1.37
N VAL A 70 12.53 -2.38 -2.62
CA VAL A 70 13.40 -2.20 -3.79
C VAL A 70 12.98 -0.99 -4.61
N ARG A 71 13.94 -0.39 -5.33
CA ARG A 71 13.69 0.68 -6.29
C ARG A 71 12.96 0.13 -7.52
N LYS A 72 12.31 1.00 -8.30
CA LYS A 72 11.62 0.62 -9.56
C LYS A 72 12.53 0.59 -10.79
N ASP A 73 13.84 0.50 -10.60
CA ASP A 73 14.80 0.35 -11.69
C ASP A 73 14.86 -1.10 -12.22
N ALA A 74 15.70 -1.34 -13.23
CA ALA A 74 15.83 -2.67 -13.84
C ALA A 74 16.20 -3.75 -12.80
N GLN A 75 17.11 -3.45 -11.87
CA GLN A 75 17.53 -4.42 -10.85
C GLN A 75 16.39 -4.73 -9.87
N GLY A 76 15.65 -3.72 -9.44
CA GLY A 76 14.48 -3.93 -8.57
C GLY A 76 13.38 -4.72 -9.25
N LYS A 77 13.13 -4.49 -10.54
CA LYS A 77 12.19 -5.31 -11.34
C LYS A 77 12.61 -6.77 -11.43
N GLU A 78 13.90 -7.05 -11.65
CA GLU A 78 14.41 -8.43 -11.62
C GLU A 78 14.21 -9.10 -10.26
N LYS A 79 14.44 -8.36 -9.17
CA LYS A 79 14.19 -8.85 -7.80
C LYS A 79 12.70 -9.14 -7.59
N LEU A 80 11.80 -8.27 -8.06
CA LEU A 80 10.35 -8.46 -7.99
C LEU A 80 9.90 -9.72 -8.76
N ILE A 81 10.43 -9.94 -9.96
CA ILE A 81 10.11 -11.14 -10.77
C ILE A 81 10.51 -12.43 -10.01
N LYS A 82 11.71 -12.45 -9.43
CA LYS A 82 12.18 -13.57 -8.60
C LYS A 82 11.30 -13.77 -7.36
N LEU A 83 10.88 -12.69 -6.73
CA LEU A 83 9.98 -12.74 -5.58
C LEU A 83 8.61 -13.28 -5.97
N PHE A 84 7.99 -12.81 -7.06
CA PHE A 84 6.69 -13.30 -7.53
C PHE A 84 6.73 -14.79 -7.84
N ALA A 85 7.82 -15.30 -8.45
CA ALA A 85 7.98 -16.74 -8.65
C ALA A 85 8.07 -17.53 -7.33
N LYS A 86 8.69 -16.98 -6.28
CA LYS A 86 8.72 -17.59 -4.94
C LYS A 86 7.35 -17.55 -4.27
N LEU A 87 6.63 -16.42 -4.36
CA LEU A 87 5.28 -16.26 -3.79
C LEU A 87 4.27 -17.16 -4.49
N GLU A 88 4.33 -17.28 -5.81
CA GLU A 88 3.48 -18.19 -6.61
C GLU A 88 3.62 -19.63 -6.11
N LYS A 89 4.86 -20.12 -5.96
CA LYS A 89 5.11 -21.46 -5.38
C LYS A 89 4.58 -21.60 -3.96
N PHE A 90 4.75 -20.57 -3.13
CA PHE A 90 4.30 -20.57 -1.74
C PHE A 90 2.77 -20.71 -1.61
N VAL A 91 2.00 -19.96 -2.41
CA VAL A 91 0.53 -20.02 -2.36
C VAL A 91 -0.04 -21.22 -3.11
N SER A 92 0.61 -21.65 -4.20
CA SER A 92 0.17 -22.86 -4.93
C SER A 92 0.35 -24.13 -4.12
N ALA A 93 1.35 -24.20 -3.23
CA ALA A 93 1.50 -25.30 -2.27
C ALA A 93 0.31 -25.40 -1.28
N GLN A 94 -0.47 -24.34 -1.15
CA GLN A 94 -1.66 -24.25 -0.31
C GLN A 94 -2.96 -24.28 -1.13
N GLY A 95 -2.88 -24.54 -2.45
CA GLY A 95 -4.03 -24.59 -3.34
C GLY A 95 -4.55 -23.23 -3.83
N HIS A 96 -3.82 -22.14 -3.59
CA HIS A 96 -4.21 -20.78 -3.99
C HIS A 96 -3.43 -20.28 -5.21
N LYS A 97 -3.99 -19.26 -5.89
CA LYS A 97 -3.33 -18.51 -6.96
C LYS A 97 -2.65 -17.27 -6.39
N LEU A 98 -1.58 -16.81 -7.02
CA LEU A 98 -0.95 -15.55 -6.64
C LEU A 98 -1.83 -14.38 -7.06
N VAL A 99 -2.25 -13.57 -6.09
CA VAL A 99 -2.97 -12.32 -6.31
C VAL A 99 -2.13 -11.18 -5.73
N ILE A 100 -1.82 -10.19 -6.56
CA ILE A 100 -1.12 -8.96 -6.14
C ILE A 100 -2.08 -7.78 -6.32
N CYS A 101 -2.34 -7.02 -5.26
CA CYS A 101 -3.11 -5.78 -5.29
C CYS A 101 -2.21 -4.54 -5.26
N SER A 102 -2.81 -3.37 -5.43
CA SER A 102 -2.12 -2.07 -5.36
C SER A 102 -0.97 -1.93 -6.40
N VAL A 103 -1.10 -2.64 -7.52
CA VAL A 103 -0.22 -2.51 -8.70
C VAL A 103 -0.52 -1.17 -9.36
N LEU A 104 0.50 -0.33 -9.56
CA LEU A 104 0.33 0.96 -10.23
C LEU A 104 0.21 0.78 -11.74
N GLU A 105 -0.53 1.68 -12.39
CA GLU A 105 -0.72 1.66 -13.85
C GLU A 105 0.62 1.71 -14.61
N GLU A 106 1.60 2.46 -14.08
CA GLU A 106 2.97 2.55 -14.62
C GLU A 106 3.76 1.23 -14.59
N ASP A 107 3.37 0.29 -13.73
CA ASP A 107 4.02 -1.01 -13.59
C ASP A 107 3.41 -2.07 -14.54
N LEU A 108 2.21 -1.82 -15.05
CA LEU A 108 1.52 -2.76 -15.95
C LEU A 108 2.28 -3.07 -17.25
N PRO A 109 2.94 -2.12 -17.94
CA PRO A 109 3.64 -2.41 -19.19
C PRO A 109 4.72 -3.48 -19.04
N TRP A 110 5.60 -3.35 -18.05
CA TRP A 110 6.69 -4.31 -17.86
C TRP A 110 6.19 -5.64 -17.30
N LEU A 111 5.13 -5.63 -16.47
CA LEU A 111 4.47 -6.86 -16.02
C LEU A 111 3.86 -7.63 -17.19
N LYS A 112 3.21 -6.95 -18.14
CA LYS A 112 2.66 -7.58 -19.35
C LYS A 112 3.74 -8.09 -20.28
N GLU A 113 4.87 -7.40 -20.40
CA GLU A 113 6.03 -7.88 -21.16
C GLU A 113 6.58 -9.19 -20.59
N VAL A 114 6.71 -9.29 -19.26
CA VAL A 114 7.28 -10.47 -18.60
C VAL A 114 6.31 -11.64 -18.53
N TYR A 115 5.05 -11.38 -18.20
CA TYR A 115 4.07 -12.44 -17.90
C TYR A 115 3.05 -12.69 -19.00
N GLY A 116 2.84 -11.75 -19.92
CA GLY A 116 1.93 -11.90 -21.05
C GLY A 116 0.53 -12.38 -20.63
N SER A 117 0.06 -13.47 -21.26
CA SER A 117 -1.23 -14.09 -20.97
C SER A 117 -1.31 -14.86 -19.66
N ARG A 118 -0.21 -14.98 -18.89
CA ARG A 118 -0.20 -15.66 -17.58
C ARG A 118 -0.85 -14.84 -16.46
N ILE A 119 -1.06 -13.54 -16.68
CA ILE A 119 -1.71 -12.65 -15.71
C ILE A 119 -3.03 -12.14 -16.24
N SER A 120 -3.98 -11.91 -15.33
CA SER A 120 -5.17 -11.10 -15.57
C SER A 120 -5.09 -9.85 -14.70
N VAL A 121 -5.55 -8.72 -15.23
CA VAL A 121 -5.52 -7.43 -14.55
C VAL A 121 -6.95 -6.92 -14.46
N LYS A 122 -7.39 -6.55 -13.26
CA LYS A 122 -8.68 -5.93 -13.00
C LYS A 122 -8.47 -4.63 -12.22
N HIS A 123 -9.06 -3.54 -12.69
CA HIS A 123 -9.12 -2.29 -11.93
C HIS A 123 -10.38 -2.29 -11.06
N GLU A 124 -10.22 -1.96 -9.78
CA GLU A 124 -11.30 -1.84 -8.79
C GLU A 124 -11.39 -0.37 -8.36
N ARG A 125 -12.34 0.38 -8.91
CA ARG A 125 -12.43 1.83 -8.68
C ARG A 125 -12.66 2.21 -7.22
N SER A 126 -13.40 1.39 -6.47
CA SER A 126 -13.65 1.59 -5.04
C SER A 126 -12.39 1.49 -4.19
N SER A 127 -11.33 0.86 -4.69
CA SER A 127 -10.04 0.70 -4.00
C SER A 127 -9.01 1.73 -4.45
N SER A 128 -9.40 2.78 -5.19
CA SER A 128 -8.48 3.81 -5.65
C SER A 128 -8.29 4.90 -4.59
N ASP A 129 -7.03 5.26 -4.30
CA ASP A 129 -6.70 6.35 -3.39
C ASP A 129 -6.92 7.74 -4.01
N TYR A 130 -7.32 8.68 -3.16
CA TYR A 130 -7.41 10.09 -3.52
C TYR A 130 -6.14 10.81 -3.07
N ILE A 131 -5.29 11.16 -4.04
CA ILE A 131 -4.05 11.89 -3.78
C ILE A 131 -4.28 13.38 -4.04
N TYR A 132 -3.93 14.20 -3.04
CA TYR A 132 -4.01 15.66 -3.11
C TYR A 132 -2.62 16.27 -2.87
N ASN A 133 -2.35 17.41 -3.51
CA ASN A 133 -1.20 18.22 -3.10
C ASN A 133 -1.48 18.83 -1.73
N ALA A 134 -0.57 18.63 -0.77
CA ALA A 134 -0.73 19.16 0.58
C ALA A 134 -0.94 20.69 0.56
N LYS A 135 -0.19 21.41 -0.27
CA LYS A 135 -0.30 22.87 -0.44
C LYS A 135 -1.72 23.30 -0.83
N ASP A 136 -2.38 22.57 -1.73
CA ASP A 136 -3.74 22.89 -2.16
C ASP A 136 -4.74 22.78 -1.00
N LEU A 137 -4.54 21.79 -0.11
CA LEU A 137 -5.40 21.57 1.06
C LEU A 137 -5.11 22.53 2.21
N ILE A 138 -3.88 23.02 2.33
CA ILE A 138 -3.48 24.04 3.30
C ILE A 138 -4.01 25.41 2.89
N GLU A 139 -3.80 25.81 1.62
CA GLU A 139 -4.12 27.15 1.14
C GLU A 139 -5.58 27.30 0.72
N LEU A 140 -6.18 26.22 0.21
CA LEU A 140 -7.55 26.21 -0.32
C LEU A 140 -7.78 27.36 -1.33
N SER A 141 -6.84 27.62 -2.22
CA SER A 141 -6.85 28.82 -3.08
C SER A 141 -7.74 28.68 -4.34
N GLY A 142 -8.19 29.81 -4.90
CA GLY A 142 -8.97 29.84 -6.14
C GLY A 142 -10.45 29.44 -6.03
N LYS A 143 -11.15 29.38 -7.18
CA LYS A 143 -12.60 29.16 -7.26
C LYS A 143 -13.02 27.75 -6.86
N LYS A 144 -12.19 26.74 -7.17
CA LYS A 144 -12.44 25.32 -6.86
C LYS A 144 -12.68 25.08 -5.36
N TYR A 145 -11.91 25.75 -4.49
CA TYR A 145 -11.99 25.58 -3.04
C TYR A 145 -12.88 26.61 -2.33
N HIS A 146 -13.59 27.48 -3.07
CA HIS A 146 -14.46 28.51 -2.48
C HIS A 146 -15.51 27.92 -1.52
N GLY A 147 -16.14 26.79 -1.90
CA GLY A 147 -17.09 26.09 -1.03
C GLY A 147 -16.45 25.57 0.27
N LYS A 148 -15.21 25.06 0.21
CA LYS A 148 -14.48 24.58 1.39
C LYS A 148 -14.16 25.72 2.35
N ARG A 149 -13.72 26.88 1.84
CA ARG A 149 -13.53 28.09 2.65
C ARG A 149 -14.81 28.56 3.31
N ASN A 150 -15.95 28.47 2.61
CA ASN A 150 -17.26 28.79 3.20
C ASN A 150 -17.67 27.82 4.32
N HIS A 151 -17.42 26.52 4.17
CA HIS A 151 -17.67 25.56 5.24
C HIS A 151 -16.81 25.85 6.48
N ILE A 152 -15.52 26.13 6.29
CA ILE A 152 -14.63 26.52 7.37
C ILE A 152 -15.15 27.79 8.04
N ARG A 153 -15.48 28.83 7.27
CA ARG A 153 -16.03 30.09 7.83
C ARG A 153 -17.24 29.84 8.72
N ARG A 154 -18.20 29.03 8.29
CA ARG A 154 -19.38 28.66 9.10
C ARG A 154 -19.01 27.83 10.33
N PHE A 155 -18.05 26.91 10.21
CA PHE A 155 -17.57 26.12 11.34
C PHE A 155 -16.95 27.01 12.42
N MET A 156 -16.18 28.02 12.02
CA MET A 156 -15.48 28.95 12.91
C MET A 156 -16.42 29.88 13.71
N GLU A 157 -17.72 29.93 13.37
CA GLU A 157 -18.75 30.67 14.12
C GLU A 157 -19.19 29.93 15.40
N ASN A 158 -18.79 28.66 15.60
CA ASN A 158 -19.07 27.88 16.80
C ASN A 158 -17.97 28.07 17.86
N GLU A 159 -18.20 27.61 19.10
CA GLU A 159 -17.13 27.45 20.10
C GLU A 159 -16.34 26.16 19.80
N TRP A 160 -15.03 26.27 19.55
CA TRP A 160 -14.18 25.13 19.23
C TRP A 160 -12.76 25.33 19.77
N SER A 161 -12.06 24.21 20.00
CA SER A 161 -10.61 24.16 20.19
C SER A 161 -10.01 23.10 19.26
N PHE A 162 -8.73 23.25 18.93
CA PHE A 162 -7.95 22.23 18.25
C PHE A 162 -6.74 21.91 19.12
N ASP A 163 -6.60 20.64 19.46
CA ASP A 163 -5.52 20.14 20.29
C ASP A 163 -4.81 19.01 19.51
N ILE A 164 -3.48 19.07 19.50
CA ILE A 164 -2.68 17.99 18.93
C ILE A 164 -2.78 16.80 19.90
N MET A 165 -3.08 15.63 19.36
CA MET A 165 -2.92 14.39 20.12
C MET A 165 -1.44 14.19 20.43
N ASN A 166 -1.05 14.46 21.66
CA ASN A 166 0.26 14.10 22.18
C ASN A 166 0.28 12.60 22.56
N GLU A 167 1.48 12.02 22.61
CA GLU A 167 1.70 10.63 23.05
C GLU A 167 1.23 10.37 24.48
#